data_AF-A0A9W9DKN9-F1
#
_entry.id   AF-A0A9W9DKN9-F1
#
_cell.length_a   1.000
_cell.length_b   1.000
_cell.length_c   1.000
_cell.angle_alpha   90.00
_cell.angle_beta   90.00
_cell.angle_gamma   90.00
#
_symmetry.space_group_name_H-M   'P 1'
#
loop_
_entity.id
_entity.type
_entity.pdbx_description
1 polymer ?
#
loop_
_entity_poly.entity_id
_entity_poly.type
_entity_poly.pdbx_seq_one_letter_code
_entity_poly.pdbx_strand_id
1 'polypeptide(L)'
;MQTEIDKLAPGGGSLMIAWQLKGKRALLVGGGEVGASRIGHLLGADAHITLLCPEKGLHPTTKDYIAKYPNRIAYYDRRFTGPAELHKMDIVLTAIDSPATSREIVDLCRQAKIPVNAADIPEFCDFYFGAHIRDGPLQIMISSNGNGPRISALMKEKVQASLEGYEGLALSKIGQLRAELKERVPEIGGSLGRKRMKWMSKICNEWPLIDFTLLDSAMIQKLLDEGWEKDRVPTFTEVCSKPRPLGVEDSSKGHRFGSNILIPIAHFVAGAALMAAVILARRR
;
A
#
# COMPACT_ATOMS: atom_id res chain seq x y z
N MET A 1 -4.21 23.72 -21.61
CA MET A 1 -3.60 22.56 -20.93
C MET A 1 -3.47 22.80 -19.43
N GLN A 2 -2.62 23.72 -18.95
CA GLN A 2 -2.49 24.00 -17.51
C GLN A 2 -3.81 24.42 -16.87
N THR A 3 -4.59 25.28 -17.53
CA THR A 3 -5.93 25.70 -17.10
C THR A 3 -6.98 24.59 -17.07
N GLU A 4 -6.77 23.47 -17.77
CA GLU A 4 -7.64 22.29 -17.67
C GLU A 4 -7.17 21.33 -16.57
N ILE A 5 -5.85 21.25 -16.35
CA ILE A 5 -5.25 20.52 -15.22
C ILE A 5 -5.67 21.18 -13.90
N ASP A 6 -5.65 22.50 -13.82
CA ASP A 6 -6.04 23.26 -12.63
C ASP A 6 -7.56 23.20 -12.36
N LYS A 7 -8.36 22.81 -13.37
CA LYS A 7 -9.82 22.53 -13.24
C LYS A 7 -10.12 21.11 -12.75
N LEU A 8 -9.13 20.21 -12.67
CA LEU A 8 -9.28 18.94 -11.96
C LEU A 8 -9.36 19.23 -10.45
N ALA A 9 -10.55 19.62 -10.02
CA ALA A 9 -10.88 20.03 -8.66
C ALA A 9 -10.78 18.85 -7.67
N PRO A 10 -10.67 19.12 -6.35
CA PRO A 10 -10.21 18.16 -5.32
C PRO A 10 -11.25 17.11 -4.89
N GLY A 11 -12.33 16.95 -5.65
CA GLY A 11 -13.43 16.02 -5.38
C GLY A 11 -13.55 14.93 -6.45
N GLY A 12 -14.18 13.80 -6.10
CA GLY A 12 -14.37 12.68 -7.01
C GLY A 12 -13.19 11.70 -7.09
N GLY A 13 -12.11 11.92 -6.34
CA GLY A 13 -11.04 10.93 -6.16
C GLY A 13 -11.40 9.89 -5.08
N SER A 14 -10.78 8.71 -5.17
CA SER A 14 -10.86 7.69 -4.13
C SER A 14 -10.01 8.07 -2.90
N LEU A 15 -10.48 7.80 -1.69
CA LEU A 15 -9.61 7.77 -0.50
C LEU A 15 -8.74 6.51 -0.56
N MET A 16 -7.43 6.68 -0.76
CA MET A 16 -6.50 5.55 -0.81
C MET A 16 -6.08 5.13 0.60
N ILE A 17 -6.36 3.88 0.95
CA ILE A 17 -5.99 3.27 2.23
C ILE A 17 -5.32 1.92 2.02
N ALA A 18 -4.36 1.59 2.88
CA ALA A 18 -3.77 0.26 2.95
C ALA A 18 -4.57 -0.60 3.94
N TRP A 19 -5.64 -1.25 3.46
CA TRP A 19 -6.53 -2.05 4.29
C TRP A 19 -5.86 -3.35 4.76
N GLN A 20 -5.76 -3.53 6.07
CA GLN A 20 -5.18 -4.72 6.69
C GLN A 20 -6.19 -5.88 6.69
N LEU A 21 -5.96 -6.89 5.83
CA LEU A 21 -6.78 -8.10 5.74
C LEU A 21 -6.16 -9.33 6.44
N LYS A 22 -5.06 -9.16 7.17
CA LYS A 22 -4.43 -10.27 7.89
C LYS A 22 -5.40 -10.92 8.86
N GLY A 23 -5.67 -12.21 8.66
CA GLY A 23 -6.60 -13.00 9.47
C GLY A 23 -8.09 -12.69 9.22
N LYS A 24 -8.41 -11.83 8.26
CA LYS A 24 -9.78 -11.47 7.86
C LYS A 24 -10.34 -12.48 6.88
N ARG A 25 -11.67 -12.62 6.83
CA ARG A 25 -12.36 -13.56 5.94
C ARG A 25 -12.87 -12.83 4.70
N ALA A 26 -12.45 -13.32 3.54
CA ALA A 26 -12.86 -12.84 2.24
C ALA A 26 -13.70 -13.90 1.55
N LEU A 27 -14.92 -13.54 1.11
CA LEU A 27 -15.68 -14.37 0.20
C LEU A 27 -15.36 -13.95 -1.23
N LEU A 28 -14.99 -14.91 -2.08
CA LEU A 28 -14.85 -14.73 -3.51
C LEU A 28 -15.85 -15.65 -4.23
N VAL A 29 -16.77 -15.05 -4.98
CA VAL A 29 -17.71 -15.77 -5.83
C VAL A 29 -17.21 -15.68 -7.27
N GLY A 30 -16.80 -16.81 -7.84
CA GLY A 30 -16.19 -16.90 -9.17
C GLY A 30 -14.67 -17.10 -9.13
N GLY A 31 -14.20 -18.15 -9.83
CA GLY A 31 -12.80 -18.59 -9.85
C GLY A 31 -12.15 -18.56 -11.24
N GLY A 32 -12.74 -17.82 -12.19
CA GLY A 32 -12.18 -17.59 -13.53
C GLY A 32 -10.94 -16.69 -13.52
N GLU A 33 -10.56 -16.13 -14.67
CA GLU A 33 -9.35 -15.28 -14.81
C GLU A 33 -9.34 -14.10 -13.82
N VAL A 34 -10.45 -13.35 -13.74
CA VAL A 34 -10.60 -12.26 -12.78
C VAL A 34 -10.52 -12.76 -11.34
N GLY A 35 -11.14 -13.91 -11.05
CA GLY A 35 -11.07 -14.55 -9.74
C GLY A 35 -9.64 -14.91 -9.33
N ALA A 36 -8.84 -15.46 -10.25
CA ALA A 36 -7.43 -15.78 -10.02
C ALA A 36 -6.63 -14.53 -9.62
N SER A 37 -6.84 -13.41 -10.32
CA SER A 37 -6.24 -12.11 -9.97
C SER A 37 -6.64 -11.66 -8.56
N ARG A 38 -7.92 -11.78 -8.18
CA ARG A 38 -8.41 -11.43 -6.84
C ARG A 38 -7.82 -12.31 -5.74
N ILE A 39 -7.66 -13.60 -5.99
CA ILE A 39 -7.00 -14.53 -5.05
C ILE A 39 -5.56 -14.09 -4.79
N GLY A 40 -4.81 -13.71 -5.84
CA GLY A 40 -3.45 -13.19 -5.67
C GLY A 40 -3.36 -11.99 -4.71
N HIS A 41 -4.26 -11.01 -4.86
CA HIS A 41 -4.33 -9.85 -3.96
C HIS A 41 -4.72 -10.24 -2.53
N LEU A 42 -5.74 -11.08 -2.35
CA LEU A 42 -6.22 -11.52 -1.05
C LEU A 42 -5.18 -12.37 -0.29
N LEU A 43 -4.52 -13.31 -0.98
CA LEU A 43 -3.44 -14.10 -0.40
C LEU A 43 -2.29 -13.21 0.04
N GLY A 44 -1.90 -12.26 -0.81
CA GLY A 44 -0.85 -11.30 -0.52
C GLY A 44 -1.16 -10.35 0.64
N ALA A 45 -2.44 -10.14 0.95
CA ALA A 45 -2.92 -9.34 2.09
C ALA A 45 -3.21 -10.19 3.34
N ASP A 46 -2.80 -11.46 3.34
CA ASP A 46 -2.97 -12.40 4.45
C ASP A 46 -4.43 -12.73 4.83
N ALA A 47 -5.36 -12.64 3.88
CA ALA A 47 -6.76 -13.00 4.08
C ALA A 47 -7.00 -14.54 4.06
N HIS A 48 -8.02 -15.00 4.78
CA HIS A 48 -8.60 -16.33 4.61
C HIS A 48 -9.72 -16.27 3.58
N ILE A 49 -9.57 -17.03 2.50
CA ILE A 49 -10.45 -16.96 1.33
C ILE A 49 -11.47 -18.11 1.40
N THR A 50 -12.74 -17.79 1.28
CA THR A 50 -13.79 -18.75 0.92
C THR A 50 -14.08 -18.55 -0.57
N LEU A 51 -13.85 -19.58 -1.39
CA LEU A 51 -14.06 -19.53 -2.83
C LEU A 51 -15.28 -20.38 -3.21
N LEU A 52 -16.29 -19.74 -3.79
CA LEU A 52 -17.46 -20.40 -4.37
C LEU A 52 -17.36 -20.35 -5.90
N CYS A 53 -17.11 -21.48 -6.53
CA CYS A 53 -17.10 -21.58 -7.99
C CYS A 53 -17.31 -23.04 -8.41
N PRO A 54 -18.16 -23.33 -9.41
CA PRO A 54 -18.18 -24.67 -10.01
C PRO A 54 -16.81 -25.03 -10.60
N GLU A 55 -16.35 -26.27 -10.44
CA GLU A 55 -15.00 -26.71 -10.82
C GLU A 55 -14.69 -26.43 -12.30
N LYS A 56 -15.69 -26.61 -13.16
CA LYS A 56 -15.61 -26.32 -14.60
C LYS A 56 -15.33 -24.85 -14.94
N GLY A 57 -15.59 -23.94 -14.01
CA GLY A 57 -15.35 -22.50 -14.15
C GLY A 57 -14.02 -22.03 -13.54
N LEU A 58 -13.23 -22.93 -12.96
CA LEU A 58 -11.94 -22.57 -12.37
C LEU A 58 -10.89 -22.35 -13.45
N HIS A 59 -10.22 -21.19 -13.38
CA HIS A 59 -9.00 -20.93 -14.13
C HIS A 59 -7.85 -21.83 -13.62
N PRO A 60 -6.90 -22.29 -14.47
CA PRO A 60 -5.75 -23.08 -14.03
C PRO A 60 -5.00 -22.46 -12.85
N THR A 61 -4.71 -21.16 -12.89
CA THR A 61 -4.05 -20.44 -11.77
C THR A 61 -4.86 -20.51 -10.47
N THR A 62 -6.19 -20.50 -10.56
CA THR A 62 -7.05 -20.67 -9.38
C THR A 62 -6.91 -22.06 -8.79
N LYS A 63 -6.85 -23.11 -9.64
CA LYS A 63 -6.60 -24.49 -9.19
C LYS A 63 -5.24 -24.61 -8.49
N ASP A 64 -4.20 -23.99 -9.05
CA ASP A 64 -2.86 -23.96 -8.44
C ASP A 64 -2.88 -23.27 -7.08
N TYR A 65 -3.59 -22.15 -6.94
CA TYR A 65 -3.73 -21.47 -5.65
C TYR A 65 -4.44 -22.34 -4.61
N ILE A 66 -5.53 -23.02 -4.98
CA ILE A 66 -6.25 -23.93 -4.07
C ILE A 66 -5.32 -25.04 -3.57
N ALA A 67 -4.58 -25.67 -4.48
CA ALA A 67 -3.65 -26.75 -4.14
C ALA A 67 -2.47 -26.28 -3.28
N LYS A 68 -1.93 -25.10 -3.57
CA LYS A 68 -0.75 -24.55 -2.87
C LYS A 68 -1.07 -23.99 -1.49
N TYR A 69 -2.30 -23.50 -1.27
CA TYR A 69 -2.69 -22.79 -0.05
C TYR A 69 -3.95 -23.37 0.62
N PRO A 70 -4.01 -24.68 0.93
CA PRO A 70 -5.21 -25.33 1.48
C PRO A 70 -5.63 -24.79 2.85
N ASN A 71 -4.70 -24.26 3.65
CA ASN A 71 -5.01 -23.66 4.95
C ASN A 71 -5.52 -22.20 4.85
N ARG A 72 -5.49 -21.62 3.66
CA ARG A 72 -5.87 -20.22 3.41
C ARG A 72 -7.03 -20.10 2.43
N ILE A 73 -7.34 -21.14 1.67
CA ILE A 73 -8.43 -21.17 0.69
C ILE A 73 -9.36 -22.34 1.01
N ALA A 74 -10.56 -22.02 1.50
CA ALA A 74 -11.67 -22.96 1.58
C ALA A 74 -12.44 -22.92 0.26
N TYR A 75 -12.23 -23.92 -0.60
CA TYR A 75 -12.89 -24.05 -1.89
C TYR A 75 -14.17 -24.89 -1.78
N TYR A 76 -15.27 -24.39 -2.36
CA TYR A 76 -16.52 -25.11 -2.51
C TYR A 76 -16.94 -25.14 -3.98
N ASP A 77 -17.05 -26.35 -4.53
CA ASP A 77 -17.51 -26.63 -5.90
C ASP A 77 -19.02 -26.42 -6.02
N ARG A 78 -19.45 -25.15 -5.95
CA ARG A 78 -20.85 -24.73 -6.08
C ARG A 78 -20.95 -23.25 -6.34
N ARG A 79 -22.15 -22.82 -6.73
CA ARG A 79 -22.51 -21.41 -6.84
C ARG A 79 -22.85 -20.83 -5.46
N PHE A 80 -22.92 -19.50 -5.41
CA PHE A 80 -23.51 -18.78 -4.28
C PHE A 80 -24.95 -19.25 -4.04
N THR A 81 -25.33 -19.46 -2.78
CA THR A 81 -26.64 -20.05 -2.42
C THR A 81 -27.56 -19.08 -1.68
N GLY A 82 -27.05 -17.95 -1.20
CA GLY A 82 -27.85 -16.95 -0.51
C GLY A 82 -27.12 -16.29 0.66
N PRO A 83 -27.85 -15.56 1.53
CA PRO A 83 -27.27 -14.68 2.54
C PRO A 83 -26.45 -15.39 3.62
N ALA A 84 -26.67 -16.70 3.84
CA ALA A 84 -25.89 -17.48 4.80
C ALA A 84 -24.39 -17.53 4.47
N GLU A 85 -24.02 -17.41 3.19
CA GLU A 85 -22.61 -17.34 2.74
C GLU A 85 -21.89 -16.08 3.22
N LEU A 86 -22.65 -15.01 3.49
CA LEU A 86 -22.10 -13.73 3.95
C LEU A 86 -21.83 -13.72 5.45
N HIS A 87 -22.29 -14.75 6.17
CA HIS A 87 -22.11 -14.82 7.60
C HIS A 87 -20.63 -14.66 7.93
N LYS A 88 -20.36 -13.66 8.78
CA LYS A 88 -19.03 -13.44 9.36
C LYS A 88 -17.96 -13.00 8.33
N MET A 89 -18.31 -12.68 7.08
CA MET A 89 -17.36 -12.18 6.09
C MET A 89 -16.96 -10.72 6.36
N ASP A 90 -15.69 -10.39 6.16
CA ASP A 90 -15.16 -9.04 6.33
C ASP A 90 -15.11 -8.27 4.99
N ILE A 91 -15.06 -8.98 3.86
CA ILE A 91 -15.02 -8.43 2.50
C ILE A 91 -15.60 -9.46 1.51
N VAL A 92 -16.31 -8.98 0.49
CA VAL A 92 -16.91 -9.84 -0.55
C VAL A 92 -16.49 -9.36 -1.94
N LEU A 93 -16.08 -10.30 -2.79
CA LEU A 93 -15.70 -10.05 -4.18
C LEU A 93 -16.56 -10.92 -5.09
N THR A 94 -17.09 -10.35 -6.18
CA THR A 94 -17.73 -11.11 -7.25
C THR A 94 -16.91 -11.03 -8.53
N ALA A 95 -16.70 -12.18 -9.17
CA ALA A 95 -15.96 -12.36 -10.41
C ALA A 95 -16.69 -13.39 -11.28
N ILE A 96 -17.98 -13.12 -11.54
CA ILE A 96 -18.89 -13.98 -12.29
C ILE A 96 -19.59 -13.19 -13.41
N ASP A 97 -19.95 -13.89 -14.48
CA ASP A 97 -20.60 -13.28 -15.67
C ASP A 97 -22.12 -13.09 -15.51
N SER A 98 -22.66 -13.19 -14.29
CA SER A 98 -24.08 -12.98 -14.01
C SER A 98 -24.30 -11.64 -13.28
N PRO A 99 -24.68 -10.56 -13.99
CA PRO A 99 -24.99 -9.28 -13.36
C PRO A 99 -26.12 -9.37 -12.33
N ALA A 100 -27.11 -10.25 -12.56
CA ALA A 100 -28.21 -10.47 -11.63
C ALA A 100 -27.73 -11.03 -10.29
N THR A 101 -26.90 -12.09 -10.32
CA THR A 101 -26.31 -12.65 -9.09
C THR A 101 -25.32 -11.68 -8.44
N SER A 102 -24.52 -10.96 -9.22
CA SER A 102 -23.63 -9.91 -8.68
C SER A 102 -24.43 -8.83 -7.95
N ARG A 103 -25.56 -8.36 -8.51
CA ARG A 103 -26.45 -7.39 -7.87
C ARG A 103 -27.04 -7.94 -6.56
N GLU A 104 -27.54 -9.17 -6.57
CA GLU A 104 -28.07 -9.84 -5.37
C GLU A 104 -27.03 -9.86 -4.25
N ILE A 105 -25.80 -10.32 -4.55
CA ILE A 105 -24.70 -10.37 -3.58
C ILE A 105 -24.39 -8.97 -3.04
N VAL A 106 -24.33 -7.96 -3.91
CA VAL A 106 -24.04 -6.56 -3.54
C VAL A 106 -25.10 -6.00 -2.61
N ASP A 107 -26.38 -6.20 -2.92
CA ASP A 107 -27.49 -5.71 -2.10
C ASP A 107 -27.47 -6.37 -0.71
N LEU A 108 -27.23 -7.69 -0.66
CA LEU A 108 -27.07 -8.42 0.61
C LEU A 108 -25.85 -7.94 1.41
N CYS A 109 -24.71 -7.66 0.76
CA CYS A 109 -23.51 -7.13 1.41
C CYS A 109 -23.76 -5.75 2.01
N ARG A 110 -24.42 -4.85 1.26
CA ARG A 110 -24.77 -3.50 1.74
C ARG A 110 -25.71 -3.55 2.94
N GLN A 111 -26.71 -4.44 2.92
CA GLN A 111 -27.58 -4.67 4.08
C GLN A 111 -26.79 -5.16 5.31
N ALA A 112 -25.81 -6.03 5.10
CA ALA A 112 -24.93 -6.55 6.15
C ALA A 112 -23.76 -5.61 6.52
N LYS A 113 -23.61 -4.46 5.84
CA LYS A 113 -22.48 -3.51 5.97
C LYS A 113 -21.12 -4.16 5.70
N ILE A 114 -21.07 -5.09 4.76
CA ILE A 114 -19.84 -5.75 4.30
C ILE A 114 -19.36 -5.03 3.03
N PRO A 115 -18.12 -4.52 2.98
CA PRO A 115 -17.58 -3.91 1.76
C PRO A 115 -17.54 -4.91 0.60
N VAL A 116 -18.07 -4.50 -0.55
CA VAL A 116 -18.18 -5.36 -1.74
C VAL A 116 -17.51 -4.76 -2.97
N ASN A 117 -16.88 -5.61 -3.79
CA ASN A 117 -16.41 -5.25 -5.13
C ASN A 117 -16.95 -6.27 -6.14
N ALA A 118 -17.71 -5.80 -7.12
CA ALA A 118 -18.18 -6.59 -8.24
C ALA A 118 -17.34 -6.28 -9.48
N ALA A 119 -16.67 -7.29 -10.03
CA ALA A 119 -15.84 -7.12 -11.21
C ALA A 119 -16.63 -6.51 -12.37
N ASP A 120 -15.99 -5.57 -13.07
CA ASP A 120 -16.50 -4.90 -14.27
C ASP A 120 -17.84 -4.14 -14.13
N ILE A 121 -18.34 -3.95 -12.90
CA ILE A 121 -19.56 -3.19 -12.60
C ILE A 121 -19.25 -2.11 -11.55
N PRO A 122 -18.72 -0.93 -11.94
CA PRO A 122 -18.28 0.11 -11.02
C PRO A 122 -19.36 0.58 -10.02
N GLU A 123 -20.62 0.67 -10.45
CA GLU A 123 -21.75 1.09 -9.60
C GLU A 123 -22.08 0.10 -8.46
N PHE A 124 -21.55 -1.11 -8.53
CA PHE A 124 -21.70 -2.16 -7.52
C PHE A 124 -20.48 -2.28 -6.59
N CYS A 125 -19.49 -1.40 -6.73
CA CYS A 125 -18.26 -1.44 -5.97
C CYS A 125 -18.24 -0.36 -4.89
N ASP A 126 -17.90 -0.74 -3.66
CA ASP A 126 -17.57 0.21 -2.58
C ASP A 126 -16.10 0.65 -2.63
N PHE A 127 -15.25 -0.13 -3.32
CA PHE A 127 -13.83 0.14 -3.52
C PHE A 127 -13.37 -0.42 -4.87
N TYR A 128 -12.26 0.10 -5.38
CA TYR A 128 -11.64 -0.35 -6.63
C TYR A 128 -10.28 -0.98 -6.40
N PHE A 129 -9.94 -1.96 -7.22
CA PHE A 129 -8.54 -2.36 -7.42
C PHE A 129 -7.85 -1.35 -8.34
N GLY A 130 -6.58 -1.05 -8.06
CA GLY A 130 -5.73 -0.21 -8.90
C GLY A 130 -4.71 -1.02 -9.67
N ALA A 131 -3.81 -0.34 -10.38
CA ALA A 131 -2.57 -0.95 -10.81
C ALA A 131 -1.62 -1.03 -9.62
N HIS A 132 -1.17 -2.23 -9.26
CA HIS A 132 -0.34 -2.47 -8.08
C HIS A 132 1.10 -2.85 -8.45
N ILE A 133 2.05 -2.28 -7.71
CA ILE A 133 3.45 -2.69 -7.62
C ILE A 133 3.66 -3.20 -6.20
N ARG A 134 4.37 -4.33 -6.07
CA ARG A 134 4.77 -4.88 -4.79
C ARG A 134 6.22 -5.33 -4.84
N ASP A 135 7.00 -4.84 -3.90
CA ASP A 135 8.37 -5.29 -3.63
C ASP A 135 8.53 -5.48 -2.12
N GLY A 136 8.43 -6.74 -1.67
CA GLY A 136 8.39 -7.08 -0.25
C GLY A 136 7.31 -6.28 0.51
N PRO A 137 7.70 -5.46 1.52
CA PRO A 137 6.78 -4.58 2.26
C PRO A 137 6.41 -3.29 1.52
N LEU A 138 7.11 -2.91 0.44
CA LEU A 138 6.72 -1.76 -0.39
C LEU A 138 5.50 -2.13 -1.23
N GLN A 139 4.49 -1.27 -1.18
CA GLN A 139 3.31 -1.36 -2.02
C GLN A 139 3.01 0.02 -2.60
N ILE A 140 2.79 0.06 -3.91
CA ILE A 140 2.36 1.27 -4.62
C ILE A 140 1.09 0.92 -5.38
N MET A 141 0.05 1.74 -5.19
CA MET A 141 -1.21 1.63 -5.91
C MET A 141 -1.40 2.88 -6.76
N ILE A 142 -1.75 2.68 -8.02
CA ILE A 142 -2.11 3.74 -8.96
C ILE A 142 -3.59 3.55 -9.31
N SER A 143 -4.41 4.54 -8.95
CA SER A 143 -5.84 4.55 -9.25
C SER A 143 -6.15 5.67 -10.25
N SER A 144 -7.02 5.38 -11.20
CA SER A 144 -7.63 6.37 -12.11
C SER A 144 -9.09 6.66 -11.75
N ASN A 145 -9.55 6.19 -10.59
CA ASN A 145 -10.94 6.27 -10.16
C ASN A 145 -11.92 5.74 -11.23
N GLY A 146 -11.55 4.60 -11.85
CA GLY A 146 -12.34 3.95 -12.90
C GLY A 146 -12.21 4.54 -14.31
N ASN A 147 -11.52 5.68 -14.51
CA ASN A 147 -11.53 6.38 -15.79
C ASN A 147 -10.58 5.81 -16.87
N GLY A 148 -9.52 5.08 -16.49
CA GLY A 148 -8.49 4.72 -17.46
C GLY A 148 -7.57 3.59 -17.01
N PRO A 149 -8.02 2.31 -17.04
CA PRO A 149 -7.19 1.18 -16.62
C PRO A 149 -5.90 1.06 -17.44
N ARG A 150 -5.94 1.34 -18.75
CA ARG A 150 -4.73 1.32 -19.61
C ARG A 150 -3.73 2.39 -19.22
N ILE A 151 -4.18 3.60 -18.90
CA ILE A 151 -3.30 4.69 -18.44
C ILE A 151 -2.70 4.34 -17.07
N SER A 152 -3.49 3.79 -16.14
CA SER A 152 -2.98 3.31 -14.85
C SER A 152 -1.90 2.24 -15.02
N ALA A 153 -2.05 1.32 -15.99
CA ALA A 153 -1.04 0.31 -16.30
C ALA A 153 0.25 0.94 -16.87
N LEU A 154 0.15 1.89 -17.79
CA LEU A 154 1.33 2.60 -18.32
C LEU A 154 2.05 3.42 -17.22
N MET A 155 1.30 4.04 -16.30
CA MET A 155 1.91 4.74 -15.16
C MET A 155 2.57 3.77 -14.19
N LYS A 156 1.98 2.58 -13.98
CA LYS A 156 2.62 1.50 -13.22
C LYS A 156 3.97 1.13 -13.82
N GLU A 157 4.03 0.89 -15.14
CA GLU A 157 5.28 0.53 -15.83
C GLU A 157 6.35 1.63 -15.63
N LYS A 158 5.98 2.90 -15.76
CA LYS A 158 6.88 4.04 -15.52
C LYS A 158 7.40 4.10 -14.09
N VAL A 159 6.52 3.96 -13.10
CA VAL A 159 6.92 3.97 -11.69
C VAL A 159 7.81 2.78 -11.40
N GLN A 160 7.45 1.60 -11.90
CA GLN A 160 8.24 0.38 -11.68
C GLN A 160 9.64 0.48 -12.32
N ALA A 161 9.77 1.11 -13.48
CA ALA A 161 11.06 1.36 -14.12
C ALA A 161 11.92 2.40 -13.40
N SER A 162 11.34 3.21 -12.49
CA SER A 162 12.09 4.16 -11.66
C SER A 162 12.55 3.57 -10.32
N LEU A 163 12.14 2.34 -10.01
CA LEU A 163 12.62 1.61 -8.83
C LEU A 163 13.90 0.86 -9.18
N GLU A 164 14.80 0.78 -8.21
CA GLU A 164 16.08 0.09 -8.32
C GLU A 164 15.97 -1.41 -8.00
N GLY A 165 14.84 -1.85 -7.42
CA GLY A 165 14.52 -3.25 -7.15
C GLY A 165 15.03 -3.78 -5.82
N TYR A 166 15.58 -2.91 -4.96
CA TYR A 166 16.05 -3.25 -3.61
C TYR A 166 15.29 -2.50 -2.50
N GLU A 167 14.31 -1.67 -2.85
CA GLU A 167 13.52 -0.86 -1.92
C GLU A 167 12.84 -1.72 -0.85
N GLY A 168 12.26 -2.86 -1.24
CA GLY A 168 11.60 -3.79 -0.35
C GLY A 168 12.55 -4.39 0.69
N LEU A 169 13.78 -4.72 0.29
CA LEU A 169 14.81 -5.21 1.20
C LEU A 169 15.27 -4.10 2.16
N ALA A 170 15.55 -2.90 1.64
CA ALA A 170 15.94 -1.75 2.45
C ALA A 170 14.87 -1.41 3.51
N LEU A 171 13.59 -1.37 3.12
CA LEU A 171 12.47 -1.17 4.04
C LEU A 171 12.38 -2.26 5.11
N SER A 172 12.62 -3.52 4.74
CA SER A 172 12.63 -4.63 5.70
C SER A 172 13.75 -4.46 6.73
N LYS A 173 14.94 -4.02 6.30
CA LYS A 173 16.10 -3.75 7.17
C LYS A 173 15.88 -2.55 8.09
N ILE A 174 15.33 -1.46 7.57
CA ILE A 174 14.90 -0.31 8.39
C ILE A 174 13.83 -0.74 9.42
N GLY A 175 12.92 -1.63 9.02
CA GLY A 175 11.92 -2.21 9.91
C GLY A 175 12.54 -2.96 11.10
N GLN A 176 13.62 -3.71 10.87
CA GLN A 176 14.38 -4.40 11.92
C GLN A 176 15.02 -3.41 12.88
N LEU A 177 15.75 -2.40 12.37
CA LEU A 177 16.33 -1.33 13.19
C LEU A 177 15.26 -0.64 14.06
N ARG A 178 14.10 -0.33 13.47
CA ARG A 178 12.98 0.29 14.18
C ARG A 178 12.41 -0.60 15.28
N ALA A 179 12.35 -1.91 15.05
CA ALA A 179 11.87 -2.88 16.03
C ALA A 179 12.84 -2.96 17.23
N GLU A 180 14.14 -3.12 16.97
CA GLU A 180 15.15 -3.18 18.04
C GLU A 180 15.23 -1.87 18.84
N LEU A 181 15.12 -0.72 18.19
CA LEU A 181 15.05 0.57 18.89
C LEU A 181 13.79 0.68 19.77
N LYS A 182 12.67 0.11 19.33
CA LYS A 182 11.43 0.07 20.13
C LYS A 182 11.58 -0.88 21.32
N GLU A 183 12.33 -1.97 21.21
CA GLU A 183 12.62 -2.86 22.34
C GLU A 183 13.50 -2.19 23.39
N ARG A 184 14.53 -1.44 22.96
CA ARG A 184 15.37 -0.64 23.88
C ARG A 184 14.60 0.49 24.55
N VAL A 185 13.67 1.12 23.82
CA VAL A 185 12.87 2.24 24.30
C VAL A 185 11.37 1.93 24.07
N PRO A 186 10.74 1.15 24.96
CA PRO A 186 9.37 0.66 24.75
C PRO A 186 8.30 1.74 24.92
N GLU A 187 8.64 2.90 25.49
CA GLU A 187 7.69 4.00 25.70
C GLU A 187 7.00 4.41 24.39
N ILE A 188 5.67 4.54 24.46
CA ILE A 188 4.80 4.93 23.36
C ILE A 188 4.35 6.37 23.62
N GLY A 189 4.60 7.26 22.66
CA GLY A 189 4.32 8.69 22.81
C GLY A 189 5.40 9.41 23.63
N GLY A 190 5.06 10.58 24.17
CA GLY A 190 5.98 11.35 25.01
C GLY A 190 7.18 11.97 24.27
N SER A 191 8.14 12.48 25.04
CA SER A 191 9.37 13.09 24.52
C SER A 191 10.29 12.03 23.89
N LEU A 192 10.42 10.85 24.50
CA LEU A 192 11.24 9.76 23.99
C LEU A 192 10.69 9.17 22.69
N GLY A 193 9.37 8.99 22.57
CA GLY A 193 8.74 8.57 21.32
C GLY A 193 8.97 9.57 20.18
N ARG A 194 8.92 10.89 20.46
CA ARG A 194 9.25 11.94 19.48
C ARG A 194 10.73 11.91 19.11
N LYS A 195 11.64 11.74 20.08
CA LYS A 195 13.08 11.59 19.83
C LYS A 195 13.34 10.39 18.91
N ARG A 196 12.74 9.23 19.20
CA ARG A 196 12.84 8.01 18.38
C ARG A 196 12.40 8.26 16.94
N MET A 197 11.25 8.91 16.75
CA MET A 197 10.74 9.24 15.42
C MET A 197 11.67 10.20 14.68
N LYS A 198 12.16 11.25 15.35
CA LYS A 198 13.09 12.22 14.77
C LYS A 198 14.40 11.57 14.35
N TRP A 199 14.96 10.69 15.18
CA TRP A 199 16.19 9.97 14.89
C TRP A 199 16.03 9.00 13.72
N MET A 200 14.94 8.22 13.69
CA MET A 200 14.61 7.34 12.55
C MET A 200 14.43 8.13 11.25
N SER A 201 13.78 9.30 11.28
CA SER A 201 13.67 10.16 10.09
C SER A 201 15.03 10.69 9.65
N LYS A 202 15.92 11.05 10.60
CA LYS A 202 17.25 11.58 10.29
C LYS A 202 18.10 10.54 9.56
N ILE A 203 18.18 9.30 10.06
CA ILE A 203 18.95 8.25 9.39
C ILE A 203 18.41 7.93 7.98
N CYS A 204 17.08 7.86 7.81
CA CYS A 204 16.47 7.62 6.50
C CYS A 204 16.74 8.75 5.48
N ASN A 205 16.99 9.97 5.94
CA ASN A 205 17.31 11.10 5.06
C ASN A 205 18.80 11.23 4.76
N GLU A 206 19.68 10.75 5.64
CA GLU A 206 21.13 10.89 5.51
C GLU A 206 21.79 9.68 4.82
N TRP A 207 21.24 8.47 4.99
CA TRP A 207 21.79 7.27 4.37
C TRP A 207 21.20 7.04 2.97
N PRO A 208 22.04 6.71 1.97
CA PRO A 208 21.57 6.17 0.70
C PRO A 208 20.72 4.92 0.91
N LEU A 209 19.66 4.75 0.11
CA LEU A 209 18.72 3.64 0.30
C LEU A 209 19.41 2.27 0.20
N ILE A 210 20.38 2.14 -0.71
CA ILE A 210 21.15 0.91 -0.92
C ILE A 210 21.95 0.49 0.31
N ASP A 211 22.43 1.44 1.12
CA ASP A 211 23.25 1.14 2.29
C ASP A 211 22.43 0.41 3.38
N PHE A 212 21.11 0.65 3.44
CA PHE A 212 20.22 -0.10 4.33
C PHE A 212 20.13 -1.59 3.99
N THR A 213 20.32 -1.97 2.72
CA THR A 213 20.25 -3.37 2.30
C THR A 213 21.37 -4.22 2.93
N LEU A 214 22.48 -3.55 3.27
CA LEU A 214 23.68 -4.17 3.84
C LEU A 214 23.64 -4.27 5.37
N LEU A 215 22.60 -3.73 6.03
CA LEU A 215 22.48 -3.82 7.48
C LEU A 215 22.44 -5.28 7.95
N ASP A 216 23.34 -5.61 8.85
CA ASP A 216 23.30 -6.83 9.65
C ASP A 216 23.06 -6.49 11.14
N SER A 217 22.90 -7.52 11.97
CA SER A 217 22.64 -7.34 13.40
C SER A 217 23.75 -6.57 14.13
N ALA A 218 25.02 -6.75 13.75
CA ALA A 218 26.12 -6.04 14.38
C ALA A 218 26.10 -4.54 14.03
N MET A 219 25.81 -4.22 12.78
CA MET A 219 25.63 -2.83 12.33
C MET A 219 24.44 -2.16 13.00
N ILE A 220 23.31 -2.87 13.15
CA ILE A 220 22.13 -2.35 13.85
C ILE A 220 22.49 -2.03 15.31
N GLN A 221 23.14 -2.94 16.03
CA GLN A 221 23.54 -2.69 17.42
C GLN A 221 24.45 -1.47 17.53
N LYS A 222 25.43 -1.34 16.63
CA LYS A 222 26.33 -0.18 16.59
C LYS A 222 25.60 1.13 16.26
N LEU A 223 24.61 1.11 15.35
CA LEU A 223 23.74 2.27 15.09
C LEU A 223 22.97 2.71 16.33
N LEU A 224 22.51 1.76 17.13
CA LEU A 224 21.81 2.06 18.37
C LEU A 224 22.78 2.59 19.46
N ASP A 225 23.92 1.95 19.65
CA ASP A 225 24.90 2.32 20.69
C ASP A 225 25.64 3.63 20.39
N GLU A 226 26.04 3.84 19.14
CA GLU A 226 26.83 5.01 18.74
C GLU A 226 26.01 6.12 18.09
N GLY A 227 24.81 5.79 17.61
CA GLY A 227 23.91 6.75 16.99
C GLY A 227 22.81 7.19 17.95
N TRP A 228 21.92 6.28 18.33
CA TRP A 228 20.77 6.60 19.17
C TRP A 228 21.18 7.13 20.56
N GLU A 229 22.04 6.43 21.28
CA GLU A 229 22.47 6.84 22.64
C GLU A 229 23.23 8.18 22.62
N LYS A 230 23.97 8.45 21.55
CA LYS A 230 24.77 9.67 21.38
C LYS A 230 24.04 10.79 20.60
N ASP A 231 22.76 10.60 20.28
CA ASP A 231 21.90 11.51 19.51
C ASP A 231 22.52 12.00 18.17
N ARG A 232 23.22 11.09 17.48
CA ARG A 232 23.83 11.34 16.15
C ARG A 232 23.42 10.26 15.15
N VAL A 233 23.73 10.47 13.88
CA VAL A 233 23.59 9.45 12.84
C VAL A 233 25.00 9.09 12.38
N PRO A 234 25.52 7.91 12.75
CA PRO A 234 26.79 7.43 12.24
C PRO A 234 26.72 7.25 10.72
N THR A 235 27.82 7.48 10.01
CA THR A 235 27.87 7.21 8.56
C THR A 235 27.90 5.72 8.29
N PHE A 236 27.58 5.30 7.06
CA PHE A 236 27.69 3.90 6.67
C PHE A 236 29.10 3.33 6.94
N THR A 237 30.15 4.11 6.63
CA THR A 237 31.55 3.72 6.83
C THR A 237 31.96 3.63 8.30
N GLU A 238 31.35 4.41 9.19
CA GLU A 238 31.61 4.31 10.63
C GLU A 238 31.03 3.01 11.20
N VAL A 239 29.92 2.52 10.65
CA VAL A 239 29.20 1.34 11.17
C VAL A 239 29.67 0.05 10.48
N CYS A 240 29.93 0.13 9.18
CA CYS A 240 30.32 -1.02 8.38
C CYS A 240 31.82 -1.32 8.57
N SER A 241 32.14 -2.56 8.97
CA SER A 241 33.53 -3.03 9.06
C SER A 241 34.04 -3.63 7.73
N LYS A 242 33.18 -3.71 6.71
CA LYS A 242 33.47 -4.32 5.40
C LYS A 242 33.45 -3.26 4.29
N PRO A 243 34.30 -3.38 3.26
CA PRO A 243 34.21 -2.52 2.09
C PRO A 243 32.86 -2.73 1.39
N ARG A 244 32.29 -1.65 0.83
CA ARG A 244 31.07 -1.73 0.02
C ARG A 244 31.32 -2.71 -1.15
N PRO A 245 30.38 -3.63 -1.47
CA PRO A 245 30.54 -4.55 -2.59
C PRO A 245 30.85 -3.79 -3.89
N LEU A 246 31.83 -4.28 -4.67
CA LEU A 246 32.20 -3.71 -5.97
C LEU A 246 30.95 -3.66 -6.88
N GLY A 247 30.65 -2.48 -7.43
CA GLY A 247 29.49 -2.24 -8.30
C GLY A 247 28.33 -1.48 -7.63
N VAL A 248 28.39 -1.21 -6.33
CA VAL A 248 27.47 -0.28 -5.66
C VAL A 248 28.10 1.11 -5.64
N GLU A 249 27.87 1.88 -6.70
CA GLU A 249 28.33 3.28 -6.76
C GLU A 249 27.62 4.16 -5.73
N ASP A 250 28.32 5.20 -5.30
CA ASP A 250 27.83 6.18 -4.36
C ASP A 250 26.78 7.07 -5.04
N SER A 251 25.50 6.69 -4.94
CA SER A 251 24.37 7.49 -5.43
C SER A 251 24.20 8.83 -4.68
N SER A 252 25.09 9.13 -3.72
CA SER A 252 25.27 10.46 -3.12
C SER A 252 25.52 11.55 -4.19
N LYS A 253 25.93 11.17 -5.41
CA LYS A 253 26.00 12.04 -6.59
C LYS A 253 25.05 11.60 -7.70
N GLY A 254 23.76 11.88 -7.50
CA GLY A 254 22.84 12.09 -8.61
C GLY A 254 21.84 10.97 -8.88
N HIS A 255 20.74 11.00 -8.15
CA HIS A 255 19.43 11.24 -8.76
C HIS A 255 18.75 12.31 -7.93
N ARG A 256 18.97 13.58 -8.30
CA ARG A 256 18.02 14.63 -7.94
C ARG A 256 16.70 14.17 -8.55
N PHE A 257 15.74 13.80 -7.71
CA PHE A 257 14.34 13.74 -8.10
C PHE A 257 14.09 14.99 -8.94
N GLY A 258 13.78 14.79 -10.23
CA GLY A 258 13.80 15.84 -11.24
C GLY A 258 13.16 17.11 -10.69
N SER A 259 14.00 18.11 -10.45
CA SER A 259 13.63 19.45 -10.03
C SER A 259 13.04 20.21 -11.22
N ASN A 260 12.01 19.65 -11.84
CA ASN A 260 11.19 20.27 -12.89
C ASN A 260 9.69 20.26 -12.53
N ILE A 261 9.37 20.14 -11.24
CA ILE A 261 8.09 20.64 -10.72
C ILE A 261 8.43 21.73 -9.70
N LEU A 262 8.65 22.94 -10.21
CA LEU A 262 8.51 24.17 -9.43
C LEU A 262 7.04 24.24 -8.99
N ILE A 263 6.72 23.68 -7.83
CA ILE A 263 5.53 24.08 -7.08
C ILE A 263 5.93 25.40 -6.41
N PRO A 264 5.25 26.53 -6.68
CA PRO A 264 5.50 27.75 -5.92
C PRO A 264 5.02 27.53 -4.49
N ILE A 265 5.95 27.29 -3.57
CA ILE A 265 5.73 27.43 -2.13
C ILE A 265 5.64 28.93 -1.85
N ALA A 266 4.51 29.55 -2.20
CA ALA A 266 4.24 30.96 -1.95
C ALA A 266 2.75 31.28 -1.67
N HIS A 267 1.89 30.30 -1.38
CA HIS A 267 0.47 30.55 -1.14
C HIS A 267 -0.14 29.97 0.15
N PHE A 268 0.67 29.45 1.08
CA PHE A 268 0.12 28.93 2.36
C PHE A 268 0.16 29.93 3.54
N VAL A 269 0.64 31.16 3.36
CA VAL A 269 0.61 32.20 4.42
C VAL A 269 -0.34 33.36 4.10
N ALA A 270 -0.82 33.51 2.85
CA ALA A 270 -1.73 34.61 2.48
C ALA A 270 -3.23 34.29 2.68
N GLY A 271 -3.62 33.02 2.85
CA GLY A 271 -5.04 32.63 3.02
C GLY A 271 -5.61 32.86 4.42
N ALA A 272 -4.77 32.84 5.46
CA ALA A 272 -5.21 33.07 6.84
C ALA A 272 -5.43 34.56 7.16
N ALA A 273 -4.72 35.46 6.47
CA ALA A 273 -4.86 36.91 6.68
C ALA A 273 -6.12 37.48 5.99
N LEU A 274 -6.55 36.91 4.85
CA LEU A 274 -7.72 37.43 4.11
C LEU A 274 -9.06 37.05 4.76
N MET A 275 -9.14 35.90 5.45
CA MET A 275 -10.36 35.49 6.18
C MET A 275 -10.59 36.33 7.44
N ALA A 276 -9.54 36.80 8.12
CA ALA A 276 -9.68 37.69 9.27
C ALA A 276 -10.20 39.08 8.87
N ALA A 277 -9.77 39.61 7.71
CA ALA A 277 -10.20 40.92 7.23
C ALA A 277 -11.68 40.93 6.77
N VAL A 278 -12.16 39.84 6.15
CA VAL A 278 -13.56 39.75 5.69
C VAL A 278 -14.55 39.54 6.85
N ILE A 279 -14.13 38.89 7.94
CA ILE A 279 -14.97 38.71 9.14
C ILE A 279 -15.06 40.01 9.97
N LEU A 280 -14.02 40.84 9.98
CA LEU A 280 -14.03 42.14 10.67
C LEU A 280 -14.77 43.25 9.90
N ALA A 281 -14.86 43.18 8.58
CA ALA A 281 -15.58 44.17 7.76
C ALA A 281 -17.11 43.96 7.69
N ARG A 282 -17.63 42.82 8.18
CA ARG A 282 -19.08 42.53 8.22
C ARG A 282 -19.74 42.78 9.58
N ARG A 283 -19.01 43.34 10.56
CA ARG A 283 -19.52 43.68 11.89
C ARG A 283 -19.49 45.19 12.20
N ARG A 284 -19.56 46.04 11.17
CA ARG A 284 -19.91 47.46 11.30
C ARG A 284 -21.07 47.76 10.37
#